data_AF-A0A914V4T2-F1
#
_entry.id   AF-A0A914V4T2-F1
#
_cell.length_a   1.000
_cell.length_b   1.000
_cell.length_c   1.000
_cell.angle_alpha   90.00
_cell.angle_beta   90.00
_cell.angle_gamma   90.00
#
_symmetry.space_group_name_H-M   'P 1'
#
loop_
_entity.id
_entity.type
_entity.pdbx_description
1 polymer ?
#
loop_
_entity_poly.entity_id
_entity_poly.type
_entity_poly.pdbx_seq_one_letter_code
_entity_poly.pdbx_strand_id
1 'polypeptide(L)' 'VSTKRAQSWCSSKNDIPYFEVSAKEAVNVEQAFQTIARNALQRESSDVQDFPDFPDQIRLTQTGSGSSAQSGCNC' A
#
# COMPACT_ATOMS: atom_id res chain seq x y z
N VAL A 1 -19.79 7.72 -13.12
CA VAL A 1 -18.32 7.90 -12.98
C VAL A 1 -17.73 7.78 -14.37
N SER A 2 -16.83 8.67 -14.81
CA SER A 2 -16.23 8.55 -16.15
C SER A 2 -14.98 7.66 -16.10
N THR A 3 -14.74 6.91 -17.18
CA THR A 3 -13.59 6.00 -17.34
C THR A 3 -12.27 6.72 -17.07
N LYS A 4 -12.11 7.93 -17.63
CA LYS A 4 -10.90 8.76 -17.44
C LYS A 4 -10.63 9.10 -15.98
N ARG A 5 -11.67 9.44 -15.21
CA ARG A 5 -11.52 9.78 -13.79
C ARG A 5 -11.13 8.55 -12.96
N ALA A 6 -11.74 7.40 -13.26
CA ALA A 6 -11.42 6.14 -12.58
C ALA A 6 -9.98 5.70 -12.86
N GLN A 7 -9.55 5.74 -14.12
CA GLN A 7 -8.18 5.42 -14.53
C GLN A 7 -7.16 6.35 -13.87
N SER A 8 -7.37 7.67 -13.89
CA SER A 8 -6.45 8.60 -13.24
C SER A 8 -6.31 8.35 -11.74
N TRP A 9 -7.41 7.99 -11.06
CA TRP A 9 -7.36 7.64 -9.64
C TRP A 9 -6.59 6.35 -9.41
N CYS A 10 -6.83 5.31 -10.21
CA CYS A 10 -6.11 4.04 -10.16
C CYS A 10 -4.59 4.23 -10.34
N SER A 11 -4.15 5.01 -11.35
CA SER A 11 -2.74 5.34 -11.55
C SER A 11 -2.13 6.06 -10.33
N SER A 12 -2.88 6.97 -9.70
CA SER A 12 -2.40 7.69 -8.51
C SER A 12 -2.26 6.85 -7.24
N LYS A 13 -2.85 5.64 -7.21
CA LYS A 13 -2.91 4.77 -6.02
C LYS A 13 -1.99 3.56 -6.14
N ASN A 14 -0.77 3.77 -6.64
CA ASN A 14 0.20 2.72 -6.96
C ASN A 14 -0.19 1.89 -8.18
N ASP A 15 -0.69 2.54 -9.23
CA ASP A 15 -0.98 1.88 -10.51
C ASP A 15 -1.93 0.67 -10.36
N ILE A 16 -3.05 0.88 -9.67
CA ILE A 16 -4.03 -0.20 -9.44
C ILE A 16 -4.62 -0.64 -10.78
N PRO A 17 -4.66 -1.94 -11.10
CA PRO A 17 -5.30 -2.44 -12.30
C PRO A 17 -6.79 -2.03 -12.36
N TYR A 18 -7.18 -1.42 -13.48
CA TYR A 18 -8.56 -0.96 -13.71
C TYR A 18 -9.27 -1.83 -14.75
N PHE A 19 -10.51 -2.23 -14.45
CA PHE A 19 -11.36 -3.01 -15.35
C PHE A 19 -12.78 -2.42 -15.37
N GLU A 20 -13.34 -2.24 -16.57
CA GLU A 20 -14.77 -1.97 -16.75
C GLU A 20 -15.51 -3.31 -16.81
N VAL A 21 -16.36 -3.57 -15.82
CA VAL A 21 -17.10 -4.84 -15.68
C VAL A 21 -18.60 -4.62 -15.71
N SER A 22 -19.32 -5.53 -16.37
CA SER A 22 -20.79 -5.58 -16.33
C SER A 22 -21.22 -6.88 -15.66
N ALA A 23 -21.70 -6.80 -14.42
CA ALA A 23 -22.21 -7.96 -13.71
C ALA A 23 -23.48 -8.53 -14.37
N LYS A 24 -24.29 -7.66 -14.97
CA LYS A 24 -25.52 -8.04 -15.68
C LYS A 24 -25.24 -8.83 -16.96
N GLU A 25 -24.21 -8.40 -17.69
CA GLU A 25 -23.88 -8.97 -19.02
C GLU A 25 -22.67 -9.90 -18.97
N ALA A 26 -22.17 -10.20 -17.76
CA ALA A 26 -20.97 -11.00 -17.51
C ALA A 26 -19.73 -10.53 -18.30
N VAL A 27 -19.57 -9.23 -18.50
CA VAL A 27 -18.44 -8.65 -19.25
C VAL A 27 -17.28 -8.39 -18.30
N ASN A 28 -16.10 -8.88 -18.67
CA ASN A 28 -14.79 -8.66 -18.00
C ASN A 28 -14.71 -9.06 -16.51
N VAL A 29 -15.75 -9.70 -15.95
CA VAL A 29 -15.77 -10.14 -14.55
C VAL A 29 -14.67 -11.17 -14.31
N GLU A 30 -14.57 -12.18 -15.17
CA GLU A 30 -13.58 -13.26 -15.06
C GLU A 30 -12.14 -12.73 -15.08
N GLN A 31 -11.82 -11.85 -16.04
CA GLN A 31 -10.48 -11.28 -16.16
C GLN A 31 -10.09 -10.41 -14.97
N ALA A 32 -11.06 -9.65 -14.43
CA ALA A 32 -10.84 -8.85 -13.22
C ALA A 32 -10.53 -9.75 -12.02
N PHE A 33 -11.30 -10.82 -11.81
CA PHE A 33 -11.08 -11.77 -10.71
C PHE A 33 -9.76 -12.55 -10.86
N GLN A 34 -9.40 -12.99 -12.06
CA GLN A 34 -8.12 -13.66 -12.31
C GLN A 34 -6.92 -12.76 -12.00
N THR A 35 -7.03 -11.46 -12.29
CA THR A 35 -5.96 -10.50 -11.99
C THR A 35 -5.82 -10.29 -10.49
N ILE A 36 -6.94 -10.18 -9.77
CA ILE A 36 -6.93 -10.07 -8.30
C ILE A 36 -6.31 -11.32 -7.67
N ALA A 37 -6.72 -12.51 -8.11
CA ALA A 37 -6.17 -13.78 -7.61
C ALA A 37 -4.66 -13.88 -7.82
N ARG A 38 -4.17 -13.53 -9.03
CA ARG A 38 -2.72 -13.50 -9.32
C ARG A 38 -1.96 -12.52 -8.43
N ASN A 39 -2.50 -11.31 -8.26
CA ASN A 39 -1.86 -10.30 -7.42
C ASN A 39 -1.84 -10.71 -5.93
N ALA A 40 -2.89 -11.38 -5.45
CA ALA A 40 -2.95 -11.90 -4.09
C ALA A 40 -1.87 -12.97 -3.84
N LEU A 41 -1.72 -13.93 -4.76
CA LEU A 41 -0.68 -14.95 -4.67
C LEU A 41 0.74 -14.36 -4.69
N GLN A 42 0.97 -13.33 -5.51
CA GLN A 42 2.26 -12.62 -5.52
C GLN A 42 2.54 -11.92 -4.18
N ARG A 43 1.52 -11.32 -3.58
CA ARG A 43 1.62 -10.64 -2.27
C ARG A 43 1.90 -11.64 -1.14
N GLU A 44 1.24 -12.80 -1.14
CA GLU A 44 1.53 -13.89 -0.20
C GLU A 44 2.97 -14.40 -0.34
N SER A 45 3.44 -14.59 -1.58
CA SER A 45 4.80 -15.09 -1.85
C SER A 45 5.92 -14.12 -1.46
N SER A 46 5.61 -12.85 -1.22
CA SER A 46 6.59 -11.80 -0.89
C SER A 46 6.75 -11.57 0.62
N ASP A 47 6.27 -12.50 1.47
CA ASP A 47 6.38 -12.46 2.94
C ASP A 47 5.83 -11.15 3.55
N VAL A 48 4.94 -10.46 2.83
CA VAL A 48 4.21 -9.29 3.34
C VAL A 48 3.16 -9.82 4.30
N GLN A 49 3.54 -10.00 5.56
CA GLN A 49 2.61 -10.20 6.66
C GLN A 49 1.76 -8.93 6.76
N ASP A 50 0.58 -8.92 6.13
CA ASP A 50 -0.40 -7.82 6.25
C ASP A 50 -0.79 -7.58 7.73
N PHE A 51 -0.57 -8.60 8.57
CA PHE A 51 -0.70 -8.56 10.03
C PHE A 51 0.56 -9.16 10.64
N PRO A 52 1.62 -8.38 10.86
CA PRO A 52 2.78 -8.88 11.59
C PRO A 52 2.36 -9.12 13.04
N ASP A 53 2.54 -10.34 13.55
CA ASP A 53 2.29 -10.70 14.97
C ASP A 53 3.07 -9.79 15.94
N PHE A 54 4.16 -9.20 15.47
CA PHE A 54 4.96 -8.22 16.20
C PHE A 54 5.22 -7.00 15.31
N PRO A 55 4.77 -5.80 15.70
CA PRO A 55 5.08 -4.59 14.95
C PRO A 55 6.60 -4.31 14.96
N ASP A 56 7.12 -3.77 13.87
CA ASP A 56 8.49 -3.29 13.80
C ASP A 56 8.78 -2.29 14.94
N GLN A 57 9.92 -2.44 15.61
CA GLN A 57 10.32 -1.54 16.68
C GLN A 57 10.50 -0.11 16.14
N ILE A 58 9.55 0.77 16.48
CA ILE A 58 9.66 2.21 16.20
C ILE A 58 10.74 2.79 17.12
N ARG A 59 11.92 3.08 16.56
CA ARG A 59 12.99 3.81 17.27
C ARG A 59 12.71 5.30 17.21
N LEU A 60 12.21 5.86 18.30
CA LEU A 60 12.06 7.30 18.49
C LEU A 60 13.43 7.94 18.76
N THR A 61 14.28 8.07 17.73
CA THR A 61 15.40 9.03 17.83
C THR A 61 14.81 10.42 17.67
N GLN A 62 14.69 11.11 18.80
CA GLN A 62 14.19 12.47 18.96
C GLN A 62 14.73 13.41 17.88
N THR A 63 13.87 13.79 16.93
CA THR A 63 14.17 14.81 15.93
C THR A 63 14.07 16.20 16.56
N GLY A 64 15.19 16.92 16.61
CA GLY A 64 15.19 18.39 16.47
C GLY A 64 15.90 19.21 17.54
N SER A 65 17.22 19.34 17.43
CA SER A 65 18.00 20.57 17.69
C SER A 65 19.45 20.28 17.32
N GLY A 66 20.01 20.94 16.31
CA GLY A 66 20.76 22.16 16.55
C GLY A 66 22.15 21.82 17.11
N SER A 67 23.18 21.97 16.27
CA SER A 67 24.52 22.47 16.63
C SER A 67 24.99 22.31 18.09
N SER A 68 26.07 21.54 18.26
CA SER A 68 27.18 21.79 19.20
C SER A 68 26.85 22.37 20.59
N ALA A 69 27.06 21.56 21.64
CA ALA A 69 27.77 21.89 22.89
C ALA A 69 27.18 21.15 24.10
N GLN A 70 28.02 20.32 24.72
CA GLN A 70 28.39 20.37 26.14
C GLN A 70 27.31 20.59 27.22
N SER A 71 27.44 19.80 28.29
CA SER A 71 26.81 19.95 29.62
C SER A 71 25.42 19.32 29.74
N GLY A 72 25.07 18.52 30.74
CA GLY A 72 25.73 18.10 31.97
C GLY A 72 24.75 17.16 32.68
N CYS A 73 25.25 16.04 33.20
CA CYS A 73 24.48 15.14 34.04
C CYS A 73 24.16 15.87 35.35
N ASN A 74 22.91 15.87 35.80
CA ASN A 74 22.59 16.25 37.16
C ASN A 74 21.47 15.34 37.71
N CYS A 75 21.88 14.56 38.72
CA CYS A 75 21.14 13.88 39.79
C CYS A 75 19.87 13.07 39.42
#